data_AF-A0A811LL70-F1
#
_entry.id   AF-A0A811LL70-F1
#
_cell.length_a   1.000
_cell.length_b   1.000
_cell.length_c   1.000
_cell.angle_alpha   90.00
_cell.angle_beta   90.00
_cell.angle_gamma   90.00
#
_symmetry.space_group_name_H-M   'P 1'
#
loop_
_entity.id
_entity.type
_entity.pdbx_description
1 polymer ?
#
loop_
_entity_poly.entity_id
_entity_poly.type
_entity_poly.pdbx_seq_one_letter_code
_entity_poly.pdbx_strand_id
1 'polypeptide(L)'
;MFHENLRKSVLLLNFIICFSPILHPLTVYLATDDAPLLHSNYKEAILIYGIHTVNHMCLIFLHFKFFILIAERILAYRKRDVYEHTRNNFVAQIFSVAFALCFIELSLKLYIFLGLDTEETIDIRILKALTISKSPTYFLVTFFVCYNCGFVGYFCFRRLQTTAAGQRHHSRSLSERFELRQTEGVTNIMLPLNKLYIVSLIASSTTIFPCICIILWPADETWRRIYKISALYTHAAIGAYNLVATIYTLKKMKVMFKTIPVELGVNPRNDNVERYFSRLQADWKIGAVK
;
A
#
# COMPACT_ATOMS: atom_id res chain seq x y z
N MET A 1 -19.35 5.39 -9.28
CA MET A 1 -18.10 6.11 -9.62
C MET A 1 -17.33 6.33 -8.33
N PHE A 2 -16.00 6.19 -8.33
CA PHE A 2 -15.16 6.39 -7.13
C PHE A 2 -14.49 7.77 -7.19
N HIS A 3 -14.21 8.39 -6.03
CA HIS A 3 -13.52 9.69 -5.98
C HIS A 3 -12.15 9.66 -6.68
N GLU A 4 -11.84 10.76 -7.35
CA GLU A 4 -10.56 10.95 -8.05
C GLU A 4 -9.36 10.85 -7.10
N ASN A 5 -9.49 11.38 -5.87
CA ASN A 5 -8.46 11.32 -4.85
C ASN A 5 -8.07 9.89 -4.47
N LEU A 6 -9.05 9.00 -4.30
CA LEU A 6 -8.78 7.59 -4.05
C LEU A 6 -8.03 6.93 -5.20
N ARG A 7 -8.48 7.19 -6.44
CA ARG A 7 -7.87 6.63 -7.64
C ARG A 7 -6.41 7.07 -7.75
N LYS A 8 -6.14 8.36 -7.51
CA LYS A 8 -4.77 8.91 -7.45
C LYS A 8 -3.94 8.26 -6.36
N SER A 9 -4.47 8.12 -5.14
CA SER A 9 -3.77 7.46 -4.03
C SER A 9 -3.41 6.02 -4.35
N VAL A 10 -4.36 5.22 -4.88
CA VAL A 10 -4.13 3.81 -5.21
C VAL A 10 -3.14 3.66 -6.37
N LEU A 11 -3.24 4.50 -7.40
CA LEU A 11 -2.32 4.47 -8.55
C LEU A 11 -0.90 4.85 -8.14
N LEU A 12 -0.74 5.96 -7.41
CA LEU A 12 0.56 6.44 -6.95
C LEU A 12 1.23 5.42 -6.01
N LEU A 13 0.45 4.83 -5.11
CA LEU A 13 0.95 3.83 -4.18
C LEU A 13 1.39 2.55 -4.89
N ASN A 14 0.61 2.05 -5.85
CA ASN A 14 1.02 0.90 -6.66
C ASN A 14 2.25 1.22 -7.51
N PHE A 15 2.31 2.42 -8.09
CA PHE A 15 3.47 2.86 -8.88
C PHE A 15 4.76 2.84 -8.05
N ILE A 16 4.75 3.43 -6.85
CA ILE A 16 5.91 3.46 -5.94
C ILE A 16 6.30 2.02 -5.54
N ILE A 17 5.35 1.19 -5.17
CA ILE A 17 5.61 -0.17 -4.66
C ILE A 17 6.14 -1.11 -5.75
N CYS A 18 5.70 -0.94 -7.00
CA CYS A 18 6.15 -1.75 -8.13
C CYS A 18 7.66 -1.60 -8.44
N PHE A 19 8.32 -0.54 -7.98
CA PHE A 19 9.76 -0.41 -8.13
C PHE A 19 10.54 -1.39 -7.26
N SER A 20 10.04 -1.77 -6.07
CA SER A 20 10.78 -2.68 -5.18
C SER A 20 11.19 -4.01 -5.84
N PRO A 21 10.31 -4.78 -6.51
CA PRO A 21 10.70 -6.02 -7.17
C PRO A 21 11.61 -5.83 -8.40
N ILE A 22 11.73 -4.60 -8.93
CA ILE A 22 12.66 -4.28 -10.03
C ILE A 22 14.03 -3.87 -9.48
N LEU A 23 14.03 -3.02 -8.45
CA LEU A 23 15.25 -2.47 -7.86
C LEU A 23 16.00 -3.52 -7.04
N HIS A 24 15.32 -4.45 -6.36
CA HIS A 24 16.03 -5.44 -5.56
C HIS A 24 16.93 -6.39 -6.40
N PRO A 25 16.48 -7.00 -7.52
CA PRO A 25 17.38 -7.73 -8.41
C PRO A 25 18.54 -6.88 -8.95
N LEU A 26 18.27 -5.60 -9.27
CA LEU A 26 19.32 -4.67 -9.70
C LEU A 26 20.37 -4.47 -8.62
N THR A 27 20.00 -4.37 -7.34
CA THR A 27 20.98 -4.27 -6.24
C THR A 27 21.85 -5.50 -6.10
N VAL A 28 21.35 -6.68 -6.46
CA VAL A 28 22.14 -7.92 -6.42
C VAL A 28 23.08 -8.02 -7.62
N TYR A 29 22.64 -7.56 -8.79
CA TYR A 29 23.42 -7.64 -10.03
C TYR A 29 24.49 -6.54 -10.14
N LEU A 30 24.21 -5.35 -9.63
CA LEU A 30 25.12 -4.18 -9.67
C LEU A 30 26.11 -4.14 -8.51
N ALA A 31 26.01 -5.04 -7.53
CA ALA A 31 26.98 -5.17 -6.44
C ALA A 31 28.23 -5.92 -6.91
N THR A 32 28.94 -5.34 -7.88
CA THR A 32 30.23 -5.85 -8.39
C THR A 32 31.40 -5.49 -7.48
N ASP A 33 31.29 -4.36 -6.78
CA ASP A 33 32.26 -3.90 -5.77
C ASP A 33 31.58 -3.80 -4.40
N ASP A 34 32.11 -4.55 -3.42
CA ASP A 34 31.60 -4.58 -2.04
C ASP A 34 32.05 -3.35 -1.21
N ALA A 35 33.02 -2.56 -1.70
CA ALA A 35 33.55 -1.37 -1.02
C ALA A 35 33.92 -0.21 -1.98
N PRO A 36 32.94 0.34 -2.74
CA PRO A 36 33.21 1.35 -3.76
C PRO A 36 33.75 2.67 -3.21
N LEU A 37 33.46 3.05 -1.95
CA LEU A 37 34.07 4.24 -1.33
C LEU A 37 35.54 4.00 -1.00
N LEU A 38 35.90 2.81 -0.53
CA LEU A 38 37.28 2.43 -0.25
C LEU A 38 38.13 2.46 -1.53
N HIS A 39 37.57 2.01 -2.65
CA HIS A 39 38.22 2.05 -3.96
C HIS A 39 38.12 3.41 -4.67
N SER A 40 37.62 4.46 -4.00
CA SER A 40 37.43 5.80 -4.56
C SER A 40 36.55 5.86 -5.82
N ASN A 41 35.70 4.86 -6.04
CA ASN A 41 34.76 4.83 -7.15
C ASN A 41 33.42 5.49 -6.76
N TYR A 42 33.43 6.81 -6.63
CA TYR A 42 32.28 7.58 -6.17
C TYR A 42 31.04 7.45 -7.07
N LYS A 43 31.21 7.23 -8.39
CA LYS A 43 30.09 7.08 -9.32
C LYS A 43 29.31 5.80 -9.05
N GLU A 44 30.03 4.70 -8.82
CA GLU A 44 29.44 3.40 -8.48
C GLU A 44 28.81 3.45 -7.09
N ALA A 45 29.47 4.08 -6.11
CA ALA A 45 28.92 4.28 -4.77
C ALA A 45 27.58 5.03 -4.78
N ILE A 46 27.49 6.16 -5.51
CA ILE A 46 26.25 6.95 -5.64
C ILE A 46 25.14 6.09 -6.25
N LEU A 47 25.45 5.30 -7.28
CA LEU A 47 24.47 4.45 -7.97
C LEU A 47 23.96 3.33 -7.05
N ILE A 48 24.87 2.56 -6.43
CA ILE A 48 24.52 1.44 -5.54
C ILE A 48 23.70 1.94 -4.36
N TYR A 49 24.18 2.97 -3.64
CA TYR A 49 23.49 3.51 -2.47
C TYR A 49 22.17 4.18 -2.85
N GLY A 50 22.10 4.84 -4.00
CA GLY A 50 20.86 5.40 -4.54
C GLY A 50 19.80 4.33 -4.75
N ILE A 51 20.14 3.23 -5.42
CA ILE A 51 19.20 2.12 -5.67
C ILE A 51 18.74 1.48 -4.35
N HIS A 52 19.67 1.25 -3.40
CA HIS A 52 19.31 0.73 -2.08
C HIS A 52 18.36 1.65 -1.31
N THR A 53 18.63 2.95 -1.34
CA THR A 53 17.78 3.97 -0.71
C THR A 53 16.37 3.95 -1.30
N VAL A 54 16.25 3.97 -2.63
CA VAL A 54 14.94 3.95 -3.29
C VAL A 54 14.20 2.64 -2.99
N ASN A 55 14.87 1.49 -3.03
CA ASN A 55 14.25 0.21 -2.69
C ASN A 55 13.75 0.18 -1.22
N HIS A 56 14.54 0.70 -0.28
CA HIS A 56 14.15 0.82 1.12
C HIS A 56 12.89 1.69 1.28
N MET A 57 12.85 2.84 0.61
CA MET A 57 11.67 3.71 0.57
C MET A 57 10.45 2.98 0.02
N CYS A 58 10.58 2.25 -1.10
CA CYS A 58 9.47 1.47 -1.68
C CYS A 58 8.92 0.42 -0.69
N LEU A 59 9.79 -0.26 0.07
CA LEU A 59 9.39 -1.23 1.09
C LEU A 59 8.64 -0.56 2.24
N ILE A 60 9.09 0.61 2.71
CA ILE A 60 8.37 1.38 3.72
C ILE A 60 6.96 1.75 3.22
N PHE A 61 6.83 2.24 1.98
CA PHE A 61 5.53 2.54 1.37
C PHE A 61 4.64 1.30 1.25
N LEU A 62 5.22 0.13 0.96
CA LEU A 62 4.50 -1.14 0.97
C LEU A 62 3.94 -1.47 2.35
N HIS A 63 4.70 -1.26 3.42
CA HIS A 63 4.26 -1.54 4.79
C HIS A 63 3.18 -0.55 5.26
N PHE A 64 3.35 0.75 4.97
CA PHE A 64 2.41 1.78 5.37
C PHE A 64 1.19 1.93 4.46
N LYS A 65 1.10 1.19 3.35
CA LYS A 65 0.03 1.41 2.37
C LYS A 65 -1.37 1.30 2.94
N PHE A 66 -1.59 0.34 3.84
CA PHE A 66 -2.92 0.15 4.40
C PHE A 66 -3.25 1.29 5.36
N PHE A 67 -2.27 1.82 6.09
CA PHE A 67 -2.45 3.03 6.89
C PHE A 67 -2.77 4.25 6.04
N ILE A 68 -2.05 4.47 4.93
CA ILE A 68 -2.33 5.57 3.99
C ILE A 68 -3.77 5.49 3.48
N LEU A 69 -4.21 4.29 3.07
CA LEU A 69 -5.55 4.08 2.56
C LEU A 69 -6.63 4.20 3.66
N ILE A 70 -6.37 3.73 4.87
CA ILE A 70 -7.26 3.90 6.02
C ILE A 70 -7.39 5.38 6.40
N ALA A 71 -6.27 6.10 6.46
CA ALA A 71 -6.25 7.53 6.77
C ALA A 71 -7.06 8.32 5.73
N GLU A 72 -6.88 8.02 4.44
CA GLU A 72 -7.68 8.62 3.36
C GLU A 72 -9.18 8.33 3.54
N ARG A 73 -9.55 7.07 3.84
CA ARG A 73 -10.97 6.70 4.07
C ARG A 73 -11.57 7.37 5.31
N ILE A 74 -10.82 7.44 6.42
CA ILE A 74 -11.29 8.09 7.66
C ILE A 74 -11.46 9.60 7.44
N LEU A 75 -10.54 10.24 6.74
CA LEU A 75 -10.62 11.67 6.43
C LEU A 75 -11.80 11.98 5.51
N ALA A 76 -12.00 11.18 4.46
CA ALA A 76 -13.16 11.30 3.57
C ALA A 76 -14.47 11.14 4.37
N TYR A 77 -14.54 10.13 5.24
CA TYR A 77 -15.71 9.89 6.08
C TYR A 77 -15.97 11.04 7.08
N ARG A 78 -14.94 11.58 7.73
CA ARG A 78 -15.08 12.69 8.69
C ARG A 78 -15.43 14.03 8.04
N LYS A 79 -14.96 14.27 6.81
CA LYS A 79 -15.17 15.53 6.08
C LYS A 79 -16.20 15.38 4.95
N ARG A 80 -17.11 14.42 5.06
CA ARG A 80 -18.11 14.06 4.03
C ARG A 80 -18.94 15.22 3.47
N ASP A 81 -19.14 16.30 4.23
CA ASP A 81 -19.94 17.46 3.79
C ASP A 81 -19.14 18.45 2.92
N VAL A 82 -17.80 18.38 2.96
CA VAL A 82 -16.90 19.36 2.33
C VAL A 82 -15.90 18.68 1.37
N TYR A 83 -15.76 17.35 1.44
CA TYR A 83 -14.79 16.55 0.68
C TYR A 83 -14.97 16.66 -0.84
N GLU A 84 -16.21 16.75 -1.32
CA GLU A 84 -16.51 16.81 -2.76
C GLU A 84 -16.29 18.22 -3.35
N HIS A 85 -16.48 19.27 -2.55
CA HIS A 85 -16.39 20.67 -3.01
C HIS A 85 -15.00 21.27 -2.84
N THR A 86 -14.17 20.72 -1.96
CA THR A 86 -12.80 21.22 -1.81
C THR A 86 -11.92 20.52 -2.83
N ARG A 87 -11.40 21.29 -3.79
CA ARG A 87 -10.31 20.92 -4.71
C ARG A 87 -8.98 20.75 -3.96
N ASN A 88 -9.03 20.21 -2.74
CA ASN A 88 -7.95 20.16 -1.79
C ASN A 88 -6.98 19.05 -2.17
N ASN A 89 -5.70 19.39 -2.07
CA ASN A 89 -4.55 18.50 -2.26
C ASN A 89 -4.39 17.50 -1.11
N PHE A 90 -5.47 16.87 -0.63
CA PHE A 90 -5.46 15.92 0.49
C PHE A 90 -4.55 14.72 0.19
N VAL A 91 -4.57 14.22 -1.05
CA VAL A 91 -3.65 13.15 -1.47
C VAL A 91 -2.20 13.60 -1.32
N ALA A 92 -1.85 14.80 -1.80
CA ALA A 92 -0.50 15.32 -1.67
C ALA A 92 -0.09 15.53 -0.20
N GLN A 93 -1.01 15.96 0.67
CA GLN A 93 -0.74 16.09 2.11
C GLN A 93 -0.45 14.73 2.77
N ILE A 94 -1.28 13.72 2.53
CA ILE A 94 -1.08 12.38 3.10
C ILE A 94 0.24 11.78 2.61
N PHE A 95 0.54 11.90 1.32
CA PHE A 95 1.81 11.44 0.76
C PHE A 95 3.00 12.25 1.26
N SER A 96 2.88 13.57 1.42
CA SER A 96 3.95 14.41 1.98
C SER A 96 4.29 14.01 3.42
N VAL A 97 3.28 13.70 4.24
CA VAL A 97 3.49 13.20 5.61
C VAL A 97 4.15 11.82 5.56
N ALA A 98 3.72 10.93 4.68
CA ALA A 98 4.34 9.61 4.51
C ALA A 98 5.81 9.71 4.06
N PHE A 99 6.12 10.60 3.11
CA PHE A 99 7.48 10.88 2.67
C PHE A 99 8.34 11.44 3.81
N ALA A 100 7.82 12.40 4.60
CA ALA A 100 8.53 12.94 5.74
C ALA A 100 8.85 11.87 6.79
N LEU A 101 7.90 10.97 7.09
CA LEU A 101 8.11 9.85 8.00
C LEU A 101 9.17 8.87 7.47
N CYS A 102 9.16 8.58 6.17
CA CYS A 102 10.20 7.81 5.50
C CYS A 102 11.59 8.44 5.67
N PHE A 103 11.71 9.75 5.44
CA PHE A 103 12.98 10.46 5.59
C PHE A 103 13.47 10.47 7.05
N ILE A 104 12.56 10.64 8.01
CA ILE A 104 12.89 10.59 9.43
C ILE A 104 13.40 9.20 9.81
N GLU A 105 12.72 8.13 9.37
CA GLU A 105 13.14 6.76 9.61
C GLU A 105 14.53 6.49 9.03
N LEU A 106 14.75 6.85 7.76
CA LEU A 106 16.03 6.64 7.10
C LEU A 106 17.16 7.44 7.77
N SER A 107 16.88 8.68 8.18
CA SER A 107 17.85 9.55 8.86
C SER A 107 18.20 9.00 10.24
N LEU A 108 17.21 8.52 10.99
CA LEU A 108 17.42 7.89 12.30
C LEU A 108 18.25 6.62 12.15
N LYS A 109 17.96 5.81 11.13
CA LYS A 109 18.70 4.58 10.85
C LYS A 109 20.15 4.88 10.45
N LEU A 110 20.37 5.86 9.58
CA LEU A 110 21.71 6.33 9.22
C LEU A 110 22.48 6.81 10.46
N TYR A 111 21.85 7.60 11.32
CA TYR A 111 22.45 8.08 12.56
C TYR A 111 22.87 6.92 13.48
N ILE A 112 21.99 5.93 13.69
CA ILE A 112 22.27 4.76 14.54
C ILE A 112 23.43 3.94 13.98
N PHE A 113 23.39 3.55 12.70
CA PHE A 113 24.41 2.66 12.13
C PHE A 113 25.74 3.35 11.84
N LEU A 114 25.76 4.67 11.55
CA LEU A 114 27.02 5.40 11.39
C LEU A 114 27.64 5.79 12.73
N GLY A 115 26.82 6.15 13.72
CA GLY A 115 27.29 6.65 15.01
C GLY A 115 27.57 5.58 16.05
N LEU A 116 26.85 4.45 16.04
CA LEU A 116 26.91 3.43 17.10
C LEU A 116 27.45 2.08 16.64
N ASP A 117 27.45 1.77 15.34
CA ASP A 117 27.99 0.50 14.85
C ASP A 117 29.53 0.56 14.80
N THR A 118 30.20 -0.51 15.24
CA THR A 118 31.65 -0.59 15.37
C THR A 118 32.34 -1.29 14.19
N GLU A 119 31.59 -1.72 13.17
CA GLU A 119 32.15 -2.47 12.03
C GLU A 119 33.22 -1.69 11.24
N GLU A 120 34.18 -2.41 10.66
CA GLU A 120 35.47 -1.82 10.23
C GLU A 120 35.40 -0.88 9.02
N THR A 121 34.42 -1.02 8.11
CA THR A 121 34.34 -0.18 6.90
C THR A 121 33.06 0.66 6.82
N ILE A 122 33.23 1.90 6.35
CA ILE A 122 32.13 2.86 6.17
C ILE A 122 31.09 2.31 5.18
N ASP A 123 31.52 1.65 4.09
CA ASP A 123 30.64 1.03 3.10
C ASP A 123 29.65 0.04 3.73
N ILE A 124 30.13 -0.83 4.63
CA ILE A 124 29.28 -1.84 5.27
C ILE A 124 28.25 -1.17 6.20
N ARG A 125 28.67 -0.14 6.95
CA ARG A 125 27.76 0.63 7.84
C ARG A 125 26.68 1.34 7.04
N ILE A 126 27.06 2.01 5.93
CA ILE A 126 26.11 2.66 5.03
C ILE A 126 25.15 1.63 4.42
N LEU A 127 25.67 0.50 3.94
CA LEU A 127 24.83 -0.52 3.33
C LEU A 127 23.85 -1.14 4.33
N LYS A 128 24.26 -1.37 5.57
CA LYS A 128 23.38 -1.76 6.69
C LYS A 128 22.30 -0.72 6.97
N ALA A 129 22.65 0.55 6.95
CA ALA A 129 21.69 1.63 7.14
C ALA A 129 20.68 1.69 5.99
N LEU A 130 21.13 1.56 4.74
CA LEU A 130 20.29 1.71 3.55
C LEU A 130 19.51 0.44 3.18
N THR A 131 19.71 -0.69 3.86
CA THR A 131 19.01 -1.94 3.56
C THR A 131 18.39 -2.58 4.79
N ILE A 132 17.23 -3.22 4.62
CA ILE A 132 16.53 -3.91 5.70
C ILE A 132 17.22 -5.25 6.03
N SER A 133 17.71 -5.96 5.00
CA SER A 133 18.16 -7.36 5.07
C SER A 133 19.63 -7.56 5.44
N LYS A 134 20.43 -6.50 5.62
CA LYS A 134 21.84 -6.63 6.03
C LYS A 134 22.02 -6.72 7.55
N SER A 135 21.06 -6.22 8.34
CA SER A 135 21.07 -6.31 9.80
C SER A 135 19.95 -7.24 10.29
N PRO A 136 20.27 -8.44 10.83
CA PRO A 136 19.28 -9.39 11.34
C PRO A 136 18.38 -8.79 12.42
N THR A 137 18.94 -7.95 13.31
CA THR A 137 18.20 -7.27 14.38
C THR A 137 17.18 -6.30 13.80
N TYR A 138 17.60 -5.44 12.86
CA TYR A 138 16.68 -4.49 12.22
C TYR A 138 15.64 -5.21 11.36
N PHE A 139 16.01 -6.32 10.73
CA PHE A 139 15.09 -7.16 9.96
C PHE A 139 13.99 -7.76 10.85
N LEU A 140 14.31 -8.23 12.07
CA LEU A 140 13.32 -8.68 13.05
C LEU A 140 12.38 -7.55 13.50
N VAL A 141 12.94 -6.39 13.83
CA VAL A 141 12.14 -5.20 14.20
C VAL A 141 11.19 -4.83 13.06
N THR A 142 11.68 -4.85 11.82
CA THR A 142 10.86 -4.59 10.63
C THR A 142 9.75 -5.62 10.51
N PHE A 143 10.03 -6.92 10.68
CA PHE A 143 9.01 -7.97 10.69
C PHE A 143 7.89 -7.70 11.71
N PHE A 144 8.27 -7.30 12.93
CA PHE A 144 7.30 -6.94 13.96
C PHE A 144 6.43 -5.76 13.53
N VAL A 145 7.05 -4.69 13.00
CA VAL A 145 6.31 -3.53 12.47
C VAL A 145 5.36 -3.95 11.34
N CYS A 146 5.80 -4.78 10.40
CA CYS A 146 4.99 -5.29 9.29
C CYS A 146 3.76 -6.06 9.77
N TYR A 147 3.93 -6.94 10.76
CA TYR A 147 2.82 -7.66 11.37
C TYR A 147 1.80 -6.71 12.01
N ASN A 148 2.27 -5.73 12.77
CA ASN A 148 1.41 -4.70 13.34
C ASN A 148 0.67 -3.92 12.25
N CYS A 149 1.35 -3.54 11.17
CA CYS A 149 0.75 -2.86 10.03
C CYS A 149 -0.37 -3.70 9.38
N GLY A 150 -0.13 -4.99 9.16
CA GLY A 150 -1.11 -5.93 8.60
C GLY A 150 -2.34 -6.10 9.50
N PHE A 151 -2.14 -6.37 10.80
CA PHE A 151 -3.23 -6.59 11.75
C PHE A 151 -4.04 -5.32 12.01
N VAL A 152 -3.39 -4.20 12.31
CA VAL A 152 -4.09 -2.92 12.50
C VAL A 152 -4.86 -2.55 11.24
N GLY A 153 -4.25 -2.73 10.06
CA GLY A 153 -4.92 -2.57 8.78
C GLY A 153 -6.20 -3.41 8.68
N TYR A 154 -6.14 -4.67 9.10
CA TYR A 154 -7.27 -5.60 8.99
C TYR A 154 -8.42 -5.19 9.91
N PHE A 155 -8.12 -4.88 11.17
CA PHE A 155 -9.13 -4.46 12.15
C PHE A 155 -9.77 -3.12 11.76
N CYS A 156 -8.97 -2.14 11.32
CA CYS A 156 -9.49 -0.86 10.88
C CYS A 156 -10.39 -0.97 9.65
N PHE A 157 -9.99 -1.73 8.62
CA PHE A 157 -10.85 -1.93 7.45
C PHE A 157 -12.13 -2.71 7.78
N ARG A 158 -12.06 -3.71 8.66
CA ARG A 158 -13.24 -4.44 9.15
C ARG A 158 -14.20 -3.50 9.89
N ARG A 159 -13.67 -2.67 10.80
CA ARG A 159 -14.47 -1.70 11.54
C ARG A 159 -15.11 -0.66 10.61
N LEU A 160 -14.37 -0.17 9.61
CA LEU A 160 -14.91 0.74 8.59
C LEU A 160 -16.05 0.08 7.79
N GLN A 161 -15.87 -1.19 7.40
CA GLN A 161 -16.88 -1.95 6.67
C GLN A 161 -18.17 -2.12 7.48
N THR A 162 -18.07 -2.54 8.75
CA THR A 162 -19.24 -2.75 9.61
C THR A 162 -19.95 -1.43 9.95
N THR A 163 -19.17 -0.38 10.25
CA THR A 163 -19.71 0.95 10.54
C THR A 163 -20.44 1.52 9.33
N ALA A 164 -19.85 1.40 8.13
CA ALA A 164 -20.46 1.90 6.91
C ALA A 164 -21.76 1.17 6.57
N ALA A 165 -21.80 -0.16 6.74
CA ALA A 165 -23.01 -0.96 6.52
C ALA A 165 -24.13 -0.60 7.50
N GLY A 166 -23.82 -0.45 8.79
CA GLY A 166 -24.80 -0.09 9.82
C GLY A 166 -25.39 1.30 9.62
N GLN A 167 -24.57 2.28 9.25
CA GLN A 167 -25.02 3.67 9.07
C GLN A 167 -25.72 3.94 7.74
N ARG A 168 -25.62 3.04 6.77
CA ARG A 168 -26.27 3.19 5.46
C ARG A 168 -27.79 3.36 5.55
N HIS A 169 -28.42 2.79 6.57
CA HIS A 169 -29.86 2.90 6.80
C HIS A 169 -30.26 4.19 7.53
N HIS A 170 -29.29 4.91 8.11
CA HIS A 170 -29.50 6.14 8.88
C HIS A 170 -28.97 7.40 8.18
N SER A 171 -28.47 7.29 6.94
CA SER A 171 -27.95 8.42 6.17
C SER A 171 -29.04 9.46 5.92
N ARG A 172 -28.75 10.73 6.22
CA ARG A 172 -29.68 11.86 6.09
C ARG A 172 -29.53 12.62 4.78
N SER A 173 -28.36 12.52 4.13
CA SER A 173 -28.08 13.20 2.85
C SER A 173 -27.61 12.23 1.76
N LEU A 174 -27.74 12.68 0.50
CA LEU A 174 -27.31 11.92 -0.67
C LEU A 174 -25.78 11.81 -0.76
N SER A 175 -25.06 12.84 -0.31
CA SER A 175 -23.59 12.85 -0.18
C SER A 175 -23.10 11.84 0.87
N GLU A 176 -23.74 11.78 2.04
CA GLU A 176 -23.42 10.81 3.08
C GLU A 176 -23.63 9.38 2.59
N ARG A 177 -24.75 9.13 1.91
CA ARG A 177 -25.05 7.80 1.34
C ARG A 177 -24.06 7.39 0.26
N PHE A 178 -23.57 8.34 -0.53
CA PHE A 178 -22.55 8.09 -1.55
C PHE A 178 -21.20 7.73 -0.93
N GLU A 179 -20.75 8.47 0.09
CA GLU A 179 -19.49 8.22 0.79
C GLU A 179 -19.48 6.89 1.55
N LEU A 180 -20.60 6.54 2.19
CA LEU A 180 -20.78 5.24 2.82
C LEU A 180 -20.67 4.09 1.81
N ARG A 181 -21.32 4.24 0.64
CA ARG A 181 -21.26 3.25 -0.43
C ARG A 181 -19.85 3.14 -1.04
N GLN A 182 -19.12 4.26 -1.17
CA GLN A 182 -17.73 4.22 -1.60
C GLN A 182 -16.85 3.52 -0.58
N THR A 183 -16.99 3.84 0.70
CA THR A 183 -16.23 3.22 1.80
C THR A 183 -16.47 1.71 1.84
N GLU A 184 -17.72 1.27 1.65
CA GLU A 184 -18.07 -0.16 1.50
C GLU A 184 -17.37 -0.78 0.27
N GLY A 185 -17.42 -0.11 -0.89
CA GLY A 185 -16.75 -0.56 -2.11
C GLY A 185 -15.23 -0.69 -1.96
N VAL A 186 -14.57 0.28 -1.33
CA VAL A 186 -13.13 0.27 -1.10
C VAL A 186 -12.73 -0.80 -0.09
N THR A 187 -13.44 -0.89 1.04
CA THR A 187 -13.14 -1.90 2.08
C THR A 187 -13.29 -3.31 1.53
N ASN A 188 -14.29 -3.56 0.66
CA ASN A 188 -14.46 -4.85 -0.03
C ASN A 188 -13.28 -5.22 -0.95
N ILE A 189 -12.53 -4.25 -1.46
CA ILE A 189 -11.35 -4.48 -2.32
C ILE A 189 -10.07 -4.58 -1.48
N MET A 190 -9.93 -3.72 -0.47
CA MET A 190 -8.71 -3.62 0.34
C MET A 190 -8.60 -4.74 1.39
N LEU A 191 -9.72 -5.27 1.91
CA LEU A 191 -9.69 -6.38 2.87
C LEU A 191 -9.06 -7.66 2.29
N PRO A 192 -9.46 -8.14 1.09
CA PRO A 192 -8.77 -9.27 0.46
C PRO A 192 -7.28 -9.02 0.22
N LEU A 193 -6.90 -7.81 -0.20
CA LEU A 193 -5.49 -7.44 -0.42
C LEU A 193 -4.68 -7.43 0.87
N ASN A 194 -5.29 -7.02 1.98
CA ASN A 194 -4.63 -7.06 3.29
C ASN A 194 -4.57 -8.49 3.86
N LYS A 195 -5.60 -9.32 3.66
CA LYS A 195 -5.51 -10.75 3.99
C LYS A 195 -4.37 -11.43 3.23
N LEU A 196 -4.26 -11.15 1.93
CA LEU A 196 -3.17 -11.68 1.11
C LEU A 196 -1.81 -11.18 1.63
N TYR A 197 -1.72 -9.91 2.05
CA TYR A 197 -0.51 -9.37 2.66
C TYR A 197 -0.12 -10.12 3.94
N ILE A 198 -1.07 -10.38 4.85
CA ILE A 198 -0.85 -11.15 6.07
C ILE A 198 -0.41 -12.57 5.74
N VAL A 199 -1.02 -13.23 4.75
CA VAL A 199 -0.60 -14.57 4.30
C VAL A 199 0.83 -14.55 3.76
N SER A 200 1.20 -13.53 2.98
CA SER A 200 2.58 -13.35 2.49
C SER A 200 3.56 -13.10 3.64
N LEU A 201 3.18 -12.39 4.71
CA LEU A 201 4.00 -12.22 5.91
C LEU A 201 4.20 -13.54 6.67
N ILE A 202 3.14 -14.34 6.82
CA ILE A 202 3.23 -15.67 7.45
C ILE A 202 4.16 -16.57 6.64
N ALA A 203 4.01 -16.62 5.31
CA ALA A 203 4.90 -17.38 4.44
C ALA A 203 6.36 -16.92 4.58
N SER A 204 6.58 -15.61 4.71
CA SER A 204 7.91 -15.03 4.90
C SER A 204 8.47 -15.22 6.31
N SER A 205 7.70 -15.70 7.28
CA SER A 205 8.16 -15.82 8.68
C SER A 205 9.17 -16.92 8.91
N THR A 206 9.39 -17.79 7.91
CA THR A 206 10.48 -18.77 7.89
C THR A 206 11.85 -18.12 8.08
N THR A 207 11.99 -16.82 7.78
CA THR A 207 13.23 -16.07 7.96
C THR A 207 13.47 -15.59 9.39
N ILE A 208 12.47 -15.62 10.27
CA ILE A 208 12.60 -15.16 11.66
C ILE A 208 13.54 -16.09 12.44
N PHE A 209 13.41 -17.40 12.24
CA PHE A 209 14.22 -18.40 12.92
C PHE A 209 15.74 -18.20 12.71
N PRO A 210 16.26 -18.12 11.47
CA PRO A 210 17.68 -17.87 11.26
C PRO A 210 18.14 -16.49 11.79
N CYS A 211 17.26 -15.48 11.84
CA CYS A 211 17.61 -14.21 12.48
C CYS A 211 17.88 -14.38 13.98
N ILE A 212 16.99 -15.09 14.69
CA ILE A 212 17.14 -15.35 16.12
C ILE A 212 18.41 -16.16 16.38
N CYS A 213 18.70 -17.17 15.55
CA CYS A 213 19.90 -17.97 15.66
C CYS A 213 21.18 -17.13 15.54
N ILE A 214 21.24 -16.20 14.58
CA ILE A 214 22.41 -15.32 14.37
C ILE A 214 22.59 -14.29 15.52
N ILE A 215 21.50 -13.86 16.14
CA ILE A 215 21.54 -12.84 17.20
C ILE A 215 21.93 -13.45 18.55
N LEU A 216 21.40 -14.63 18.88
CA LEU A 216 21.54 -15.23 20.21
C LEU A 216 22.72 -16.21 20.34
N TRP A 217 23.17 -16.81 19.24
CA TRP A 217 24.30 -17.74 19.23
C TRP A 217 25.49 -17.19 18.44
N PRO A 218 26.73 -17.63 18.74
CA PRO A 218 27.87 -17.31 17.89
C PRO A 218 27.57 -17.73 16.45
N ALA A 219 27.51 -16.72 15.57
CA ALA A 219 26.95 -16.88 14.25
C ALA A 219 27.87 -17.68 13.33
N ASP A 220 27.69 -19.00 13.27
CA ASP A 220 28.35 -19.86 12.29
C ASP A 220 28.07 -19.37 10.86
N GLU A 221 29.05 -19.55 9.98
CA GLU A 221 28.96 -19.14 8.58
C GLU A 221 27.77 -19.81 7.84
N THR A 222 27.42 -21.03 8.27
CA THR A 222 26.23 -21.76 7.82
C THR A 222 24.94 -20.99 8.12
N TRP A 223 24.77 -20.48 9.35
CA TRP A 223 23.58 -19.70 9.72
C TRP A 223 23.49 -18.39 8.93
N ARG A 224 24.63 -17.72 8.73
CA ARG A 224 24.70 -16.51 7.88
C ARG A 224 24.28 -16.80 6.44
N ARG A 225 24.69 -17.94 5.86
CA ARG A 225 24.27 -18.36 4.51
C ARG A 225 22.78 -18.67 4.45
N ILE A 226 22.25 -19.41 5.43
CA ILE A 226 20.82 -19.71 5.53
C ILE A 226 20.01 -18.41 5.61
N TYR A 227 20.42 -17.46 6.46
CA TYR A 227 19.77 -16.15 6.56
C TYR A 227 19.75 -15.38 5.23
N LYS A 228 20.86 -15.34 4.49
CA LYS A 228 20.91 -14.67 3.18
C LYS A 228 19.88 -15.26 2.20
N ILE A 229 19.80 -16.59 2.13
CA ILE A 229 18.83 -17.29 1.26
C ILE A 229 17.39 -17.00 1.71
N SER A 230 17.15 -17.07 3.03
CA SER A 230 15.88 -16.73 3.64
C SER A 230 15.45 -15.29 3.30
N ALA A 231 16.35 -14.31 3.44
CA ALA A 231 16.05 -12.92 3.10
C ALA A 231 15.71 -12.73 1.61
N LEU A 232 16.42 -13.41 0.70
CA LEU A 232 16.07 -13.43 -0.73
C LEU A 232 14.68 -14.01 -0.97
N TYR A 233 14.32 -15.09 -0.27
CA TYR A 233 12.96 -15.65 -0.32
C TYR A 233 11.90 -14.64 0.12
N THR A 234 12.14 -13.85 1.18
CA THR A 234 11.22 -12.77 1.59
C THR A 234 11.04 -11.73 0.49
N HIS A 235 12.12 -11.30 -0.16
CA HIS A 235 12.03 -10.35 -1.28
C HIS A 235 11.25 -10.93 -2.47
N ALA A 236 11.44 -12.22 -2.77
CA ALA A 236 10.65 -12.92 -3.80
C ALA A 236 9.16 -12.99 -3.43
N ALA A 237 8.83 -13.30 -2.18
CA ALA A 237 7.45 -13.31 -1.69
C ALA A 237 6.79 -11.91 -1.76
N ILE A 238 7.55 -10.85 -1.44
CA ILE A 238 7.11 -9.45 -1.60
C ILE A 238 6.85 -9.13 -3.09
N GLY A 239 7.73 -9.58 -3.99
CA GLY A 239 7.55 -9.40 -5.43
C GLY A 239 6.31 -10.10 -5.96
N ALA A 240 6.09 -11.36 -5.57
CA ALA A 240 4.89 -12.12 -5.93
C ALA A 240 3.62 -11.46 -5.39
N TYR A 241 3.64 -10.99 -4.14
CA TYR A 241 2.55 -10.23 -3.54
C TYR A 241 2.24 -8.96 -4.35
N ASN A 242 3.26 -8.17 -4.70
CA ASN A 242 3.09 -6.92 -5.45
C ASN A 242 2.52 -7.17 -6.84
N LEU A 243 2.95 -8.23 -7.52
CA LEU A 243 2.40 -8.63 -8.82
C LEU A 243 0.91 -8.98 -8.70
N VAL A 244 0.55 -9.87 -7.77
CA VAL A 244 -0.84 -10.29 -7.55
C VAL A 244 -1.71 -9.10 -7.13
N ALA A 245 -1.22 -8.27 -6.21
CA ALA A 245 -1.92 -7.08 -5.74
C ALA A 245 -2.14 -6.08 -6.87
N THR A 246 -1.15 -5.85 -7.74
CA THR A 246 -1.26 -4.95 -8.88
C THR A 246 -2.27 -5.47 -9.90
N ILE A 247 -2.19 -6.73 -10.30
CA ILE A 247 -3.15 -7.35 -11.23
C ILE A 247 -4.57 -7.30 -10.66
N TYR A 248 -4.74 -7.66 -9.38
CA TYR A 248 -6.02 -7.63 -8.70
C TYR A 248 -6.60 -6.22 -8.66
N THR A 249 -5.77 -5.24 -8.27
CA THR A 249 -6.18 -3.84 -8.16
C THR A 249 -6.50 -3.27 -9.53
N LEU A 250 -5.71 -3.54 -10.57
CA LEU A 250 -6.00 -3.13 -11.95
C LEU A 250 -7.28 -3.76 -12.48
N LYS A 251 -7.54 -5.05 -12.23
CA LYS A 251 -8.78 -5.72 -12.65
C LYS A 251 -10.00 -5.10 -11.97
N LYS A 252 -9.93 -4.85 -10.66
CA LYS A 252 -11.01 -4.20 -9.91
C LYS A 252 -11.14 -2.72 -10.28
N MET A 253 -10.04 -2.01 -10.48
CA MET A 253 -10.04 -0.62 -10.93
C MET A 253 -10.53 -0.46 -12.36
N LYS A 254 -10.25 -1.37 -13.29
CA LYS A 254 -10.81 -1.33 -14.66
C LYS A 254 -12.34 -1.44 -14.63
N VAL A 255 -12.90 -2.18 -13.68
CA VAL A 255 -14.36 -2.18 -13.40
C VAL A 255 -14.81 -0.85 -12.80
N MET A 256 -13.96 -0.16 -12.01
CA MET A 256 -14.23 1.20 -11.49
C MET A 256 -14.04 2.32 -12.53
N PHE A 257 -13.20 2.09 -13.55
CA PHE A 257 -12.83 3.00 -14.64
C PHE A 257 -13.63 2.77 -15.92
N LYS A 258 -14.46 1.70 -15.98
CA LYS A 258 -15.64 1.75 -16.84
C LYS A 258 -16.47 2.94 -16.36
N THR A 259 -16.22 4.10 -16.96
CA THR A 259 -17.29 4.93 -17.43
C THR A 259 -18.22 3.96 -18.13
N ILE A 260 -19.31 3.58 -17.46
CA ILE A 260 -20.53 3.34 -18.21
C ILE A 260 -20.60 4.61 -19.05
N PRO A 261 -20.42 4.56 -20.39
CA PRO A 261 -20.85 5.70 -21.15
C PRO A 261 -22.28 5.89 -20.67
N VAL A 262 -22.58 7.06 -20.13
CA VAL A 262 -23.96 7.51 -20.19
C VAL A 262 -24.21 7.65 -21.68
N GLU A 263 -24.41 6.51 -22.35
CA GLU A 263 -25.24 6.47 -23.52
C GLU A 263 -26.54 7.05 -22.99
N LEU A 264 -26.79 8.31 -23.33
CA LEU A 264 -28.12 8.84 -23.58
C LEU A 264 -28.76 8.03 -24.72
N GLY A 265 -28.82 6.72 -24.53
CA GLY A 265 -29.12 5.70 -25.51
C GLY A 265 -29.82 4.58 -24.76
N VAL A 266 -31.14 4.74 -24.71
CA VAL A 266 -32.16 3.68 -24.56
C VAL A 266 -31.68 2.45 -23.79
N ASN A 267 -31.70 2.56 -22.46
CA ASN A 267 -31.60 1.39 -21.59
C ASN A 267 -32.91 0.58 -21.75
N PRO A 268 -32.92 -0.71 -22.11
CA PRO A 268 -34.15 -1.50 -22.23
C PRO A 268 -34.90 -1.70 -20.90
N ARG A 269 -34.30 -1.22 -19.79
CA ARG A 269 -34.95 -1.11 -18.48
C ARG A 269 -35.79 0.16 -18.30
N ASN A 270 -35.55 1.20 -19.10
CA ASN A 270 -36.39 2.41 -19.14
C ASN A 270 -37.73 2.13 -19.79
N ASP A 271 -37.83 1.17 -20.73
CA ASP A 271 -39.10 0.79 -21.36
C ASP A 271 -40.18 0.41 -20.35
N ASN A 272 -39.83 -0.28 -19.26
CA ASN A 272 -40.79 -0.66 -18.23
C ASN A 272 -41.16 0.51 -17.31
N VAL A 273 -40.24 1.46 -17.12
CA VAL A 273 -40.46 2.65 -16.30
C VAL A 273 -41.27 3.69 -17.08
N GLU A 274 -40.95 3.94 -18.35
CA GLU A 274 -41.73 4.76 -19.27
C GLU A 274 -43.10 4.16 -19.56
N ARG A 275 -43.23 2.82 -19.73
CA ARG A 275 -44.55 2.17 -19.80
C ARG A 275 -45.34 2.31 -18.50
N TYR A 276 -44.69 2.27 -17.35
CA TYR A 276 -45.35 2.45 -16.06
C TYR A 276 -45.86 3.90 -15.89
N PHE A 277 -45.02 4.90 -16.20
CA PHE A 277 -45.40 6.31 -16.09
C PHE A 277 -46.37 6.76 -17.20
N SER A 278 -46.28 6.21 -18.41
CA SER A 278 -47.27 6.48 -19.47
C SER A 278 -48.63 5.84 -19.17
N ARG A 279 -48.67 4.66 -18.53
CA ARG A 279 -49.93 4.08 -18.01
C ARG A 279 -50.53 4.95 -16.91
N LEU A 280 -49.72 5.39 -15.93
CA LEU A 280 -50.17 6.34 -14.90
C LEU A 280 -50.68 7.66 -15.47
N GLN A 281 -50.06 8.17 -16.52
CA GLN A 281 -50.48 9.41 -17.19
C GLN A 281 -51.77 9.22 -18.02
N ALA A 282 -51.97 8.03 -18.60
CA ALA A 282 -53.22 7.67 -19.27
C ALA A 282 -54.37 7.50 -18.25
N ASP A 283 -54.12 6.82 -17.13
CA ASP A 283 -55.09 6.64 -16.04
C ASP A 283 -55.47 7.98 -15.41
N TRP A 284 -54.54 8.92 -15.28
CA TRP A 284 -54.82 10.29 -14.83
C TRP A 284 -55.64 11.11 -15.83
N LYS A 285 -55.42 10.94 -17.14
CA LYS A 285 -56.24 11.61 -18.15
C LYS A 285 -57.68 11.08 -18.18
N ILE A 286 -57.87 9.79 -17.89
CA ILE A 286 -59.20 9.17 -17.81
C ILE A 286 -59.92 9.58 -16.51
N GLY A 287 -59.20 9.75 -15.40
CA GLY A 287 -59.75 10.24 -14.13
C GLY A 287 -60.04 11.74 -14.05
N ALA A 288 -59.52 12.54 -15.00
CA ALA A 288 -59.73 13.98 -15.06
C ALA A 288 -60.96 14.40 -15.91
N VAL A 289 -61.69 13.45 -16.50
CA VAL A 289 -63.00 13.69 -17.11
C VAL A 289 -64.07 13.22 -16.13
N LYS A 290 -64.41 14.11 -15.19
CA LYS A 290 -65.71 14.17 -14.54
C LYS A 290 -66.13 15.63 -14.48
#